data_AF-A0A2D9S2P0-F1
#
_entry.id   AF-A0A2D9S2P0-F1
#
_cell.length_a   1.000
_cell.length_b   1.000
_cell.length_c   1.000
_cell.angle_alpha   90.00
_cell.angle_beta   90.00
_cell.angle_gamma   90.00
#
_symmetry.space_group_name_H-M   'P 1'
#
loop_
_entity.id
_entity.type
_entity.pdbx_description
1 polymer ?
#
loop_
_entity_poly.entity_id
_entity_poly.type
_entity_poly.pdbx_seq_one_letter_code
_entity_poly.pdbx_strand_id
1 'polypeptide(L)'
;MSAADPRIVALEKQFSQLHVQLFDTFSHAQSAVMAVMQTGRDIDDNQEDFTQLKRDFEVTVAMYPGNNQNMLQKITATNELAANPQTPNVHLTQVWAAAVSALSCDRMLAMIPSDLQDDPDVAGELKQKRQEHLAMWQERLDNP
;
A
#
# COMPACT_ATOMS: atom_id res chain seq x y z
N MET A 1 -29.76 -6.36 -16.64
CA MET A 1 -28.76 -6.19 -15.58
C MET A 1 -28.12 -7.55 -15.38
N SER A 2 -26.85 -7.71 -15.75
CA SER A 2 -26.12 -8.93 -15.39
C SER A 2 -26.00 -8.94 -13.87
N ALA A 3 -26.49 -9.99 -13.21
CA ALA A 3 -26.32 -10.11 -11.76
C ALA A 3 -24.82 -10.26 -11.47
N ALA A 4 -24.28 -9.45 -10.57
CA ALA A 4 -22.90 -9.57 -10.13
C ALA A 4 -22.63 -11.00 -9.62
N ASP A 5 -21.47 -11.58 -9.95
CA ASP A 5 -21.12 -12.94 -9.53
C ASP A 5 -21.21 -13.03 -7.99
N PRO A 6 -21.97 -13.98 -7.43
CA PRO A 6 -22.20 -14.06 -5.98
C PRO A 6 -20.92 -14.24 -5.17
N ARG A 7 -19.86 -14.78 -5.79
CA ARG A 7 -18.53 -14.90 -5.16
C ARG A 7 -17.87 -13.53 -4.99
N ILE A 8 -18.10 -12.61 -5.92
CA ILE A 8 -17.62 -11.23 -5.82
C ILE A 8 -18.44 -10.45 -4.79
N VAL A 9 -19.76 -10.64 -4.77
CA VAL A 9 -20.64 -10.05 -3.74
C VAL A 9 -20.20 -10.48 -2.33
N ALA A 10 -19.80 -11.74 -2.15
CA ALA A 10 -19.29 -12.23 -0.87
C ALA A 10 -17.99 -11.54 -0.40
N LEU A 11 -17.22 -10.94 -1.31
CA LEU A 11 -15.98 -10.22 -1.01
C LEU A 11 -16.20 -8.72 -0.73
N GLU A 12 -17.37 -8.16 -1.02
CA GLU A 12 -17.66 -6.72 -0.91
C GLU A 12 -17.30 -6.13 0.45
N LYS A 13 -17.61 -6.83 1.54
CA LYS A 13 -17.27 -6.36 2.90
C LYS A 13 -15.76 -6.25 3.09
N GLN A 14 -15.01 -7.25 2.63
CA GLN A 14 -13.55 -7.27 2.79
C GLN A 14 -12.89 -6.23 1.88
N PHE A 15 -13.39 -6.06 0.65
CA PHE A 15 -12.92 -5.03 -0.26
C PHE A 15 -13.23 -3.62 0.26
N SER A 16 -14.41 -3.43 0.86
CA SER A 16 -14.78 -2.16 1.51
C SER A 16 -13.84 -1.83 2.67
N GLN A 17 -13.49 -2.82 3.50
CA GLN A 17 -12.53 -2.63 4.60
C GLN A 17 -11.13 -2.26 4.09
N LEU A 18 -10.65 -2.94 3.06
CA LEU A 18 -9.35 -2.66 2.45
C LEU A 18 -9.35 -1.29 1.76
N HIS A 19 -10.46 -0.88 1.14
CA HIS A 19 -10.60 0.44 0.55
C HIS A 19 -10.53 1.56 1.61
N VAL A 20 -11.17 1.38 2.77
CA VAL A 20 -11.07 2.33 3.89
C VAL A 20 -9.62 2.40 4.39
N GLN A 21 -8.97 1.26 4.58
CA GLN A 21 -7.56 1.21 4.99
C GLN A 21 -6.65 1.96 4.00
N LEU A 22 -6.87 1.81 2.69
CA LEU A 22 -6.12 2.55 1.66
C LEU A 22 -6.36 4.06 1.76
N PHE A 23 -7.60 4.48 1.97
CA PHE A 23 -7.94 5.89 2.17
C PHE A 23 -7.23 6.47 3.40
N ASP A 24 -7.23 5.77 4.52
CA ASP A 24 -6.55 6.18 5.74
C ASP A 24 -5.03 6.25 5.53
N THR A 25 -4.46 5.25 4.84
CA THR A 25 -3.04 5.21 4.46
C THR A 25 -2.63 6.45 3.67
N PHE A 26 -3.41 6.85 2.65
CA PHE A 26 -3.12 8.07 1.89
C PHE A 26 -3.30 9.33 2.72
N SER A 27 -4.30 9.36 3.61
CA SER A 27 -4.56 10.50 4.48
C SER A 27 -3.38 10.77 5.42
N HIS A 28 -2.82 9.73 6.05
CA HIS A 28 -1.62 9.84 6.88
C HIS A 28 -0.40 10.31 6.08
N ALA A 29 -0.18 9.76 4.88
CA ALA A 29 0.96 10.16 4.05
C ALA A 29 0.85 11.62 3.60
N GLN A 30 -0.36 12.07 3.26
CA GLN A 30 -0.61 13.46 2.90
C GLN A 30 -0.45 14.39 4.10
N SER A 31 -0.92 13.99 5.29
CA SER A 31 -0.76 14.75 6.53
C SER A 31 0.72 14.97 6.87
N ALA A 32 1.54 13.92 6.79
CA ALA A 32 2.99 13.99 6.95
C ALA A 32 3.64 15.01 5.98
N VAL A 33 3.27 14.97 4.70
CA VAL A 33 3.77 15.94 3.70
C VAL A 33 3.33 17.37 4.04
N MET A 34 2.07 17.56 4.44
CA MET A 34 1.56 18.88 4.83
C MET A 34 2.30 19.44 6.04
N ALA A 35 2.64 18.61 7.02
CA ALA A 35 3.42 19.03 8.18
C ALA A 35 4.80 19.57 7.76
N VAL A 36 5.48 18.90 6.82
CA VAL A 36 6.74 19.40 6.26
C VAL A 36 6.55 20.71 5.50
N MET A 37 5.52 20.81 4.67
CA MET A 37 5.23 22.04 3.91
C MET A 37 4.94 23.24 4.83
N GLN A 38 4.28 23.01 5.96
CA GLN A 38 3.92 24.07 6.91
C GLN A 38 5.09 24.49 7.81
N THR A 39 5.94 23.55 8.19
CA THR A 39 7.02 23.79 9.16
C THR A 39 8.39 24.02 8.52
N GLY A 40 8.57 23.59 7.26
CA GLY A 40 9.86 23.56 6.57
C GLY A 40 10.85 22.56 7.16
N ARG A 41 10.38 21.63 7.99
CA ARG A 41 11.19 20.62 8.69
C ARG A 41 10.61 19.25 8.44
N ASP A 42 11.46 18.23 8.53
CA ASP A 42 11.00 16.84 8.53
C ASP A 42 10.13 16.54 9.76
N ILE A 43 9.37 15.45 9.70
CA ILE A 43 8.51 15.01 10.80
C ILE A 43 9.29 14.20 11.84
N ASP A 44 8.87 14.23 13.10
CA ASP A 44 9.45 13.41 14.16
C ASP A 44 8.96 11.96 14.07
N ASP A 45 9.79 11.02 14.54
CA ASP A 45 9.50 9.57 14.56
C ASP A 45 8.40 9.17 15.56
N ASN A 46 7.99 10.10 16.43
CA ASN A 46 6.93 9.95 17.41
C ASN A 46 5.59 10.56 16.95
N GLN A 47 5.54 11.18 15.75
CA GLN A 47 4.29 11.70 15.22
C GLN A 47 3.34 10.57 14.84
N GLU A 48 2.04 10.84 15.00
CA GLU A 48 0.97 9.88 14.76
C GLU A 48 1.05 9.29 13.34
N ASP A 49 1.14 10.14 12.31
CA ASP A 49 1.21 9.70 10.91
C ASP A 49 2.39 8.78 10.62
N PHE A 50 3.56 9.07 11.21
CA PHE A 50 4.75 8.24 11.05
C PHE A 50 4.57 6.87 11.71
N THR A 51 4.15 6.87 12.98
CA THR A 51 3.96 5.63 13.74
C THR A 51 2.86 4.75 13.17
N GLN A 52 1.77 5.34 12.67
CA GLN A 52 0.64 4.64 12.10
C GLN A 52 1.02 3.99 10.75
N LEU A 53 1.68 4.73 9.85
CA LEU A 53 2.10 4.16 8.56
C LEU A 53 3.16 3.08 8.69
N LYS A 54 4.09 3.23 9.64
CA LYS A 54 5.05 2.17 9.97
C LYS A 54 4.32 0.90 10.40
N ARG A 55 3.36 1.03 11.32
CA ARG A 55 2.56 -0.10 11.81
C ARG A 55 1.75 -0.74 10.70
N ASP A 56 1.11 0.05 9.85
CA ASP A 56 0.30 -0.45 8.74
C ASP A 56 1.16 -1.24 7.75
N PHE A 57 2.37 -0.76 7.47
CA PHE A 57 3.35 -1.50 6.67
C PHE A 57 3.74 -2.82 7.33
N GLU A 58 4.14 -2.81 8.60
CA GLU A 58 4.55 -4.02 9.34
C GLU A 58 3.43 -5.08 9.38
N VAL A 59 2.19 -4.66 9.67
CA VAL A 59 1.02 -5.55 9.68
C VAL A 59 0.75 -6.08 8.27
N THR A 60 0.78 -5.23 7.25
CA THR A 60 0.50 -5.65 5.86
C THR A 60 1.54 -6.65 5.35
N VAL A 61 2.82 -6.43 5.67
CA VAL A 61 3.90 -7.38 5.36
C VAL A 61 3.71 -8.71 6.09
N ALA A 62 3.33 -8.70 7.38
CA ALA A 62 3.09 -9.92 8.14
C ALA A 62 1.93 -10.76 7.57
N MET A 63 0.97 -10.11 6.91
CA MET A 63 -0.16 -10.76 6.23
C MET A 63 0.17 -11.18 4.79
N TYR A 64 1.33 -10.81 4.26
CA TYR A 64 1.71 -11.11 2.88
C TYR A 64 2.14 -12.58 2.72
N PRO A 65 1.60 -13.34 1.75
CA PRO A 65 1.86 -14.78 1.62
C PRO A 65 3.30 -15.13 1.21
N GLY A 66 4.12 -14.16 0.79
CA GLY A 66 5.56 -14.34 0.59
C GLY A 66 5.98 -15.15 -0.64
N ASN A 67 5.09 -15.37 -1.60
CA ASN A 67 5.36 -16.18 -2.80
C ASN A 67 5.90 -15.37 -4.00
N ASN A 68 5.81 -14.04 -3.97
CA ASN A 68 6.27 -13.16 -5.05
C ASN A 68 7.67 -12.58 -4.73
N GLN A 69 8.69 -13.04 -5.44
CA GLN A 69 10.07 -12.61 -5.23
C GLN A 69 10.28 -11.10 -5.46
N ASN A 70 9.56 -10.50 -6.43
CA ASN A 70 9.67 -9.05 -6.67
C ASN A 70 9.13 -8.24 -5.49
N MET A 71 8.02 -8.70 -4.89
CA MET A 71 7.46 -8.06 -3.69
C MET A 71 8.42 -8.22 -2.50
N LEU A 72 8.99 -9.41 -2.29
CA LEU A 72 9.97 -9.64 -1.22
C LEU A 72 11.20 -8.73 -1.34
N GLN A 73 11.70 -8.52 -2.56
CA GLN A 73 12.80 -7.59 -2.82
C GLN A 73 12.44 -6.15 -2.44
N LYS A 74 11.24 -5.67 -2.82
CA LYS A 74 10.77 -4.33 -2.46
C LYS A 74 10.54 -4.17 -0.96
N ILE A 75 10.01 -5.19 -0.29
CA ILE A 75 9.88 -5.21 1.18
C ILE A 75 11.26 -5.09 1.83
N THR A 76 12.24 -5.86 1.33
CA THR A 76 13.62 -5.82 1.84
C THR A 76 14.22 -4.42 1.66
N ALA A 77 14.13 -3.85 0.46
CA ALA A 77 14.62 -2.50 0.18
C ALA A 77 13.93 -1.43 1.05
N THR A 78 12.63 -1.58 1.31
CA THR A 78 11.88 -0.68 2.21
C THR A 78 12.40 -0.76 3.64
N ASN A 79 12.72 -1.96 4.13
CA ASN A 79 13.29 -2.15 5.46
C ASN A 79 14.72 -1.61 5.56
N GLU A 80 15.54 -1.81 4.52
CA GLU A 80 16.90 -1.26 4.44
C GLU A 80 16.88 0.26 4.44
N LEU A 81 15.95 0.86 3.68
CA LEU A 81 15.74 2.30 3.65
C LEU A 81 15.29 2.84 5.02
N ALA A 82 14.36 2.15 5.70
CA ALA A 82 13.92 2.52 7.05
C ALA A 82 15.01 2.38 8.13
N ALA A 83 16.02 1.54 7.88
CA ALA A 83 17.17 1.39 8.77
C ALA A 83 18.26 2.46 8.54
N ASN A 84 18.16 3.24 7.45
CA ASN A 84 19.12 4.30 7.14
C ASN A 84 18.78 5.58 7.93
N PRO A 85 19.64 6.04 8.86
CA PRO A 85 19.36 7.23 9.67
C PRO A 85 19.42 8.55 8.89
N GLN A 86 19.82 8.52 7.61
CA GLN A 86 19.81 9.70 6.75
C GLN A 86 18.53 9.84 5.93
N THR A 87 17.65 8.82 5.94
CA THR A 87 16.40 8.89 5.19
C THR A 87 15.40 9.79 5.92
N PRO A 88 14.82 10.80 5.25
CA PRO A 88 13.79 11.64 5.85
C PRO A 88 12.56 10.82 6.28
N ASN A 89 12.02 11.12 7.45
CA ASN A 89 10.85 10.44 7.98
C ASN A 89 9.63 10.65 7.07
N VAL A 90 9.46 11.85 6.51
CA VAL A 90 8.41 12.10 5.51
C VAL A 90 8.57 11.22 4.28
N HIS A 91 9.81 10.93 3.85
CA HIS A 91 10.04 10.04 2.73
C HIS A 91 9.64 8.60 3.09
N LEU A 92 9.99 8.13 4.30
CA LEU A 92 9.56 6.82 4.79
C LEU A 92 8.04 6.68 4.81
N THR A 93 7.30 7.70 5.23
CA THR A 93 5.82 7.67 5.20
C THR A 93 5.27 7.45 3.79
N GLN A 94 5.88 8.08 2.78
CA GLN A 94 5.49 7.91 1.37
C GLN A 94 5.81 6.50 0.86
N VAL A 95 6.98 5.96 1.22
CA VAL A 95 7.39 4.59 0.84
C VAL A 95 6.45 3.57 1.48
N TRP A 96 6.17 3.68 2.78
CA TRP A 96 5.24 2.78 3.47
C TRP A 96 3.84 2.86 2.89
N ALA A 97 3.33 4.06 2.60
CA ALA A 97 2.02 4.22 1.99
C ALA A 97 1.92 3.55 0.60
N ALA A 98 2.96 3.71 -0.23
CA ALA A 98 3.03 3.03 -1.52
C ALA A 98 3.11 1.51 -1.38
N ALA A 99 3.90 1.02 -0.42
CA ALA A 99 4.04 -0.40 -0.12
C ALA A 99 2.73 -1.03 0.37
N VAL A 100 2.08 -0.43 1.39
CA VAL A 100 0.78 -0.86 1.91
C VAL A 100 -0.25 -0.91 0.79
N SER A 101 -0.25 0.09 -0.09
CA SER A 101 -1.19 0.17 -1.21
C SER A 101 -0.99 -0.97 -2.21
N ALA A 102 0.25 -1.20 -2.63
CA ALA A 102 0.58 -2.27 -3.57
C ALA A 102 0.27 -3.66 -3.01
N LEU A 103 0.66 -3.92 -1.76
CA LEU A 103 0.43 -5.21 -1.08
C LEU A 103 -1.05 -5.46 -0.82
N SER A 104 -1.83 -4.43 -0.48
CA SER A 104 -3.28 -4.53 -0.30
C SER A 104 -3.99 -4.87 -1.61
N CYS A 105 -3.59 -4.24 -2.72
CA CYS A 105 -4.13 -4.60 -4.04
C CYS A 105 -3.77 -6.02 -4.46
N ASP A 106 -2.54 -6.47 -4.21
CA ASP A 106 -2.11 -7.85 -4.47
C ASP A 106 -2.96 -8.85 -3.68
N ARG A 107 -3.22 -8.55 -2.40
CA ARG A 107 -4.09 -9.36 -1.55
C ARG A 107 -5.54 -9.40 -2.06
N MET A 108 -6.09 -8.26 -2.45
CA MET A 108 -7.46 -8.21 -3.02
C MET A 108 -7.56 -9.08 -4.27
N LEU A 109 -6.56 -9.03 -5.17
CA LEU A 109 -6.54 -9.87 -6.37
C LEU A 109 -6.46 -11.36 -6.02
N ALA A 110 -5.65 -11.73 -5.03
CA ALA A 110 -5.53 -13.12 -4.57
C ALA A 110 -6.83 -13.68 -3.98
N MET A 111 -7.74 -12.81 -3.52
CA MET A 111 -9.06 -13.21 -3.02
C MET A 111 -10.07 -13.46 -4.14
N ILE A 112 -9.87 -12.88 -5.33
CA ILE A 112 -10.74 -13.11 -6.49
C ILE A 112 -10.50 -14.53 -7.01
N PRO A 113 -11.56 -15.33 -7.24
CA PRO A 113 -11.44 -16.65 -7.86
C PRO A 113 -10.64 -16.59 -9.16
N SER A 114 -9.72 -17.53 -9.38
CA SER A 114 -8.80 -17.50 -10.52
C SER A 114 -9.50 -17.45 -11.88
N ASP A 115 -10.69 -18.05 -11.99
CA ASP A 115 -11.53 -18.02 -13.19
C ASP A 115 -12.12 -16.64 -13.50
N LEU A 116 -12.19 -15.76 -12.50
CA LEU A 116 -12.70 -14.39 -12.62
C LEU A 116 -11.60 -13.33 -12.65
N GLN A 117 -10.34 -13.70 -12.38
CA GLN A 117 -9.25 -12.72 -12.34
C GLN A 117 -8.97 -12.10 -13.72
N ASP A 118 -9.27 -12.82 -14.81
CA ASP A 118 -9.07 -12.31 -16.17
C ASP A 118 -10.28 -11.57 -16.74
N ASP A 119 -11.37 -11.50 -16.00
CA ASP A 119 -12.52 -10.68 -16.35
C ASP A 119 -12.20 -9.19 -16.08
N PRO A 120 -12.13 -8.33 -17.12
CA PRO A 120 -11.82 -6.92 -16.96
C PRO A 120 -12.86 -6.16 -16.13
N ASP A 121 -14.13 -6.60 -16.13
CA ASP A 121 -15.20 -5.96 -15.35
C ASP A 121 -15.11 -6.31 -13.85
N VAL A 122 -14.40 -7.39 -13.51
CA VAL A 122 -14.23 -7.85 -12.12
C VAL A 122 -12.90 -7.38 -11.52
N ALA A 123 -11.80 -7.55 -12.27
CA ALA A 123 -10.45 -7.35 -11.74
C ALA A 123 -9.66 -6.25 -12.46
N GLY A 124 -10.17 -5.68 -13.55
CA GLY A 124 -9.45 -4.74 -14.41
C GLY A 124 -8.96 -3.50 -13.66
N GLU A 125 -9.86 -2.79 -12.97
CA GLU A 125 -9.51 -1.59 -12.19
C GLU A 125 -8.50 -1.92 -11.07
N LEU A 126 -8.68 -3.04 -10.39
CA LEU A 126 -7.80 -3.46 -9.31
C LEU A 126 -6.40 -3.84 -9.82
N LYS A 127 -6.31 -4.51 -10.97
CA LYS A 127 -5.05 -4.81 -11.66
C LYS A 127 -4.33 -3.52 -12.06
N GLN A 128 -5.05 -2.52 -12.56
CA GLN A 128 -4.49 -1.21 -12.89
C GLN A 128 -3.94 -0.50 -11.64
N LYS A 129 -4.75 -0.36 -10.58
CA LYS A 129 -4.31 0.27 -9.31
C LYS A 129 -3.10 -0.42 -8.71
N ARG A 130 -3.05 -1.75 -8.76
CA ARG A 130 -1.86 -2.52 -8.33
C ARG A 130 -0.61 -2.09 -9.10
N GLN A 131 -0.69 -1.95 -10.41
CA GLN A 131 0.45 -1.54 -11.24
C GLN A 131 0.89 -0.11 -10.91
N GLU A 132 -0.06 0.81 -10.74
CA GLU A 132 0.21 2.19 -10.35
C GLU A 132 0.92 2.28 -8.99
N HIS A 133 0.41 1.57 -7.98
CA HIS A 133 1.04 1.56 -6.64
C HIS A 133 2.40 0.87 -6.64
N LEU A 134 2.59 -0.19 -7.44
CA LEU A 134 3.90 -0.83 -7.61
C LEU A 134 4.92 0.09 -8.25
N ALA A 135 4.51 0.86 -9.27
CA ALA A 135 5.36 1.85 -9.92
C ALA A 135 5.73 2.96 -8.94
N MET A 136 4.75 3.49 -8.21
CA MET A 136 4.97 4.50 -7.17
C MET A 136 5.93 3.99 -6.08
N TRP A 137 5.76 2.75 -5.62
CA TRP A 137 6.66 2.17 -4.63
C TRP A 137 8.10 2.05 -5.17
N GLN A 138 8.26 1.61 -6.43
CA GLN A 138 9.57 1.56 -7.07
C GLN A 138 10.20 2.95 -7.16
N GLU A 139 9.45 3.94 -7.65
CA GLU A 139 9.92 5.32 -7.79
C GLU A 139 10.42 5.90 -6.48
N ARG A 140 9.70 5.65 -5.36
CA ARG A 140 10.12 6.12 -4.04
C ARG A 140 11.38 5.41 -3.55
N LEU A 141 11.51 4.11 -3.78
CA LEU A 141 12.73 3.36 -3.45
C LEU A 141 13.96 3.83 -4.25
N ASP A 142 13.76 4.23 -5.50
CA ASP A 142 14.84 4.69 -6.38
C ASP A 142 15.26 6.15 -6.11
N ASN A 143 14.43 6.92 -5.40
CA ASN A 143 14.66 8.34 -5.11
C ASN A 143 14.55 8.63 -3.59
N PRO A 144 15.44 8.07 -2.76
CA PRO A 144 15.41 8.18 -1.30
C PRO A 144 15.80 9.56 -0.74
#